data_AF-A0A803KQP6-F1
#
_entry.id   AF-A0A803KQP6-F1
#
_cell.length_a   1.000
_cell.length_b   1.000
_cell.length_c   1.000
_cell.angle_alpha   90.00
_cell.angle_beta   90.00
_cell.angle_gamma   90.00
#
_symmetry.space_group_name_H-M   'P 1'
#
loop_
_entity.id
_entity.type
_entity.pdbx_description
1 polymer ?
#
loop_
_entity_poly.entity_id
_entity_poly.type
_entity_poly.pdbx_seq_one_letter_code
_entity_poly.pdbx_strand_id
1 'polypeptide(L)'
;MNKMQQLPEERRSEAAESLVLEARSRVRDPVYGSVGTITQLRQQIMEAEYELAKTQGLIALSYAQHLHEQQQIFEAENKPLIHQNQDTWHFDHSLLLNDLNQQQQSEDYITWG
;
A
#
# COMPACT_ATOMS: atom_id res chain seq x y z
N MET A 1 53.36 0.58 -11.18
CA MET A 1 52.93 -0.17 -12.38
C MET A 1 51.87 0.64 -13.12
N ASN A 2 52.05 0.93 -14.42
CA ASN A 2 51.13 1.77 -15.18
C ASN A 2 49.86 0.97 -15.54
N LYS A 3 48.68 1.37 -15.04
CA LYS A 3 47.40 0.68 -15.30
C LYS A 3 47.10 0.55 -16.80
N MET A 4 47.55 1.50 -17.62
CA MET A 4 47.34 1.49 -19.07
C MET A 4 48.13 0.39 -19.78
N GLN A 5 49.29 0.01 -19.24
CA GLN A 5 50.15 -1.03 -19.84
C GLN A 5 49.64 -2.45 -19.56
N GLN A 6 48.67 -2.61 -18.66
CA GLN A 6 48.06 -3.90 -18.34
C GLN A 6 46.82 -4.22 -19.20
N LEU A 7 46.38 -3.26 -20.02
CA LEU A 7 45.22 -3.41 -20.89
C LEU A 7 45.66 -3.71 -22.34
N PRO A 8 44.91 -4.55 -23.07
CA PRO A 8 45.04 -4.67 -24.51
C PRO A 8 44.94 -3.30 -25.20
N GLU A 9 45.68 -3.12 -26.29
CA GLU A 9 45.82 -1.82 -26.96
C GLU A 9 44.47 -1.21 -27.35
N GLU A 10 43.56 -2.07 -27.80
CA GLU A 10 42.21 -1.72 -28.26
C GLU A 10 41.36 -1.10 -27.14
N ARG A 11 41.64 -1.46 -25.87
CA ARG A 11 40.90 -0.97 -24.70
C ARG A 11 41.57 0.22 -24.02
N ARG A 12 42.78 0.60 -24.44
CA ARG A 12 43.50 1.71 -23.82
C ARG A 12 42.80 3.04 -24.04
N SER A 13 42.21 3.29 -25.22
CA SER A 13 41.47 4.53 -25.46
C SER A 13 40.26 4.68 -24.52
N GLU A 14 39.44 3.63 -24.43
CA GLU A 14 38.26 3.57 -23.54
C GLU A 14 38.66 3.79 -22.06
N ALA A 15 39.75 3.15 -21.63
CA ALA A 15 40.25 3.32 -20.27
C ALA A 15 40.78 4.74 -20.01
N ALA A 16 41.47 5.36 -20.98
CA ALA A 16 41.92 6.75 -20.87
C ALA A 16 40.73 7.71 -20.74
N GLU A 17 39.68 7.51 -21.54
CA GLU A 17 38.44 8.30 -21.43
C GLU A 17 37.78 8.15 -20.05
N SER A 18 37.71 6.91 -19.54
CA SER A 18 37.17 6.63 -18.21
C SER A 18 37.98 7.33 -17.11
N LEU A 19 39.31 7.31 -17.20
CA LEU A 19 40.19 8.00 -16.25
C LEU A 19 40.02 9.53 -16.31
N VAL A 20 39.84 10.09 -17.51
CA VAL A 20 39.58 11.53 -17.68
C VAL A 20 38.23 11.90 -17.07
N LEU A 21 37.19 11.09 -17.28
CA LEU A 21 35.87 11.29 -16.65
C LEU A 21 35.96 11.24 -15.12
N GLU A 22 36.66 10.25 -14.56
CA GLU A 22 36.88 10.16 -13.11
C GLU A 22 37.66 11.38 -12.59
N ALA A 23 38.75 11.77 -13.25
CA ALA A 23 39.54 12.93 -12.84
C ALA A 23 38.70 14.23 -12.88
N ARG A 24 37.93 14.45 -13.95
CA ARG A 24 37.01 15.59 -14.06
C ARG A 24 35.95 15.60 -12.97
N SER A 25 35.45 14.42 -12.60
CA SER A 25 34.48 14.31 -11.50
C SER A 25 35.10 14.74 -10.17
N ARG A 26 36.35 14.33 -9.87
CA ARG A 26 37.07 14.71 -8.64
C ARG A 26 37.45 16.19 -8.60
N VAL A 27 37.69 16.82 -9.75
CA VAL A 27 37.92 18.28 -9.81
C VAL A 27 36.65 19.05 -9.42
N ARG A 28 35.48 18.59 -9.87
CA ARG A 28 34.19 19.23 -9.57
C ARG A 28 33.69 18.92 -8.16
N ASP A 29 33.87 17.68 -7.73
CA ASP A 29 33.50 17.18 -6.41
C ASP A 29 34.69 16.41 -5.81
N PRO A 30 35.54 17.07 -5.01
CA PRO A 30 36.73 16.45 -4.45
C PRO A 30 36.46 15.35 -3.43
N VAL A 31 35.27 15.33 -2.83
CA VAL A 31 34.91 14.37 -1.78
C VAL A 31 34.30 13.12 -2.40
N TYR A 32 33.30 13.29 -3.27
CA TYR A 32 32.53 12.17 -3.80
C TYR A 32 32.80 11.88 -5.28
N GLY A 33 33.27 12.83 -6.08
CA GLY A 33 33.57 12.64 -7.50
C GLY A 33 32.47 11.90 -8.27
N SER A 34 32.84 10.85 -8.99
CA SER A 34 31.91 10.01 -9.75
C SER A 34 31.00 9.16 -8.85
N VAL A 35 31.42 8.87 -7.61
CA VAL A 35 30.60 8.14 -6.63
C VAL A 35 29.36 8.95 -6.28
N GLY A 36 29.47 10.29 -6.20
CA GLY A 36 28.31 11.16 -5.98
C GLY A 36 27.25 10.98 -7.08
N THR A 37 27.68 11.02 -8.35
CA THR A 37 26.79 10.76 -9.49
C THR A 37 26.19 9.36 -9.46
N ILE A 38 26.98 8.33 -9.17
CA ILE A 38 26.49 6.94 -9.07
C ILE A 38 25.44 6.81 -7.98
N THR A 39 25.67 7.40 -6.80
CA THR A 39 24.72 7.37 -5.68
C THR A 39 23.42 8.09 -6.05
N GLN A 40 23.51 9.25 -6.69
CA GLN A 40 22.32 9.99 -7.14
C GLN A 40 21.50 9.18 -8.15
N LEU A 41 22.15 8.54 -9.13
CA LEU A 41 21.47 7.69 -10.10
C LEU A 41 20.80 6.49 -9.42
N ARG A 42 21.46 5.86 -8.43
CA ARG A 42 20.86 4.77 -7.65
C ARG A 42 19.60 5.23 -6.91
N GLN A 43 19.64 6.41 -6.29
CA GLN A 43 18.48 6.98 -5.61
C GLN A 43 17.32 7.22 -6.59
N GLN A 44 17.60 7.78 -7.76
CA GLN A 44 16.59 8.01 -8.80
C GLN A 44 15.97 6.70 -9.32
N ILE A 45 16.77 5.64 -9.47
CA ILE A 45 16.27 4.31 -9.85
C ILE A 45 15.33 3.79 -8.77
N MET A 46 15.73 3.85 -7.50
CA MET A 46 14.88 3.38 -6.39
C MET A 46 13.56 4.14 -6.30
N GLU A 47 13.58 5.46 -6.49
CA GLU A 47 12.37 6.29 -6.53
C GLU A 47 11.44 5.90 -7.68
N ALA A 48 12.00 5.68 -8.87
CA ALA A 48 11.23 5.24 -10.04
C ALA A 48 10.62 3.84 -9.83
N GLU A 49 11.38 2.90 -9.27
CA GLU A 49 10.89 1.56 -8.93
C GLU A 49 9.77 1.61 -7.90
N TYR A 50 9.88 2.46 -6.88
CA TYR A 50 8.84 2.67 -5.88
C TYR A 50 7.53 3.21 -6.50
N GLU A 51 7.60 4.28 -7.30
CA GLU A 51 6.40 4.83 -7.93
C GLU A 51 5.78 3.86 -8.94
N LEU A 52 6.59 3.06 -9.64
CA LEU A 52 6.09 1.98 -10.50
C LEU A 52 5.31 0.94 -9.70
N ALA A 53 5.89 0.41 -8.61
CA ALA A 53 5.24 -0.58 -7.76
C ALA A 53 3.94 -0.05 -7.14
N LYS A 54 3.96 1.19 -6.65
CA LYS A 54 2.78 1.88 -6.12
C LYS A 54 1.69 2.02 -7.17
N THR A 55 2.04 2.45 -8.38
CA THR A 55 1.07 2.61 -9.48
C THR A 55 0.46 1.27 -9.87
N GLN A 56 1.26 0.21 -9.97
CA GLN A 56 0.78 -1.15 -10.21
C GLN A 56 -0.18 -1.62 -9.11
N GLY A 57 0.14 -1.34 -7.84
CA GLY A 57 -0.74 -1.63 -6.71
C GLY A 57 -2.08 -0.90 -6.79
N LEU A 58 -2.07 0.39 -7.14
CA LEU A 58 -3.30 1.18 -7.33
C LEU A 58 -4.16 0.65 -8.48
N ILE A 59 -3.53 0.25 -9.58
CA ILE A 59 -4.21 -0.39 -10.71
C ILE A 59 -4.87 -1.70 -10.27
N ALA A 60 -4.14 -2.57 -9.56
CA ALA A 60 -4.69 -3.83 -9.06
C ALA A 60 -5.86 -3.62 -8.09
N LEU A 61 -5.76 -2.64 -7.19
CA LEU A 61 -6.84 -2.27 -6.27
C LEU A 61 -8.09 -1.80 -7.03
N SER A 62 -7.93 -0.93 -8.02
CA SER A 62 -9.02 -0.44 -8.87
C SER A 62 -9.73 -1.60 -9.58
N TYR A 63 -8.96 -2.55 -10.15
CA TYR A 63 -9.55 -3.75 -10.76
C TYR A 63 -10.33 -4.60 -9.76
N ALA A 64 -9.78 -4.83 -8.57
CA ALA A 64 -10.45 -5.62 -7.54
C ALA A 64 -11.76 -4.96 -7.07
N GLN A 65 -11.76 -3.63 -6.90
CA GLN A 65 -12.95 -2.85 -6.58
C GLN A 65 -14.02 -2.99 -7.66
N HIS A 66 -13.65 -2.82 -8.93
CA HIS A 66 -14.59 -2.95 -10.03
C HIS A 66 -15.21 -4.35 -10.13
N LEU A 67 -14.41 -5.41 -9.94
CA LEU A 67 -14.92 -6.78 -9.91
C LEU A 67 -15.89 -7.00 -8.74
N HIS A 68 -15.59 -6.42 -7.57
CA HIS A 68 -16.47 -6.50 -6.41
C HIS A 68 -17.82 -5.81 -6.66
N GLU A 69 -17.82 -4.62 -7.28
CA GLU A 69 -19.05 -3.92 -7.66
C GLU A 69 -19.89 -4.75 -8.64
N GLN A 70 -19.27 -5.38 -9.64
CA GLN A 70 -19.99 -6.26 -10.57
C GLN A 70 -20.60 -7.49 -9.88
N GLN A 71 -19.90 -8.08 -8.91
CA GLN A 71 -20.46 -9.18 -8.11
C GLN A 71 -21.66 -8.72 -7.30
N GLN A 72 -21.59 -7.56 -6.63
CA GLN A 72 -22.72 -7.03 -5.86
C GLN A 72 -23.94 -6.76 -6.76
N ILE A 73 -23.74 -6.22 -7.97
CA ILE A 73 -24.82 -5.99 -8.94
C ILE A 73 -25.45 -7.32 -9.35
N PHE A 74 -24.62 -8.32 -9.70
CA PHE A 74 -25.10 -9.64 -10.09
C PHE A 74 -25.88 -10.35 -8.97
N GLU A 75 -25.41 -10.24 -7.72
CA GLU A 75 -26.09 -10.78 -6.53
C GLU A 75 -27.39 -10.03 -6.22
N ALA A 76 -27.42 -8.71 -6.39
CA ALA A 76 -28.63 -7.91 -6.20
C ALA A 76 -29.71 -8.24 -7.24
N GLU A 77 -29.32 -8.48 -8.50
CA GLU A 77 -30.24 -8.83 -9.59
C GLU A 77 -30.72 -10.28 -9.55
N ASN A 78 -29.89 -11.22 -9.09
CA ASN A 78 -30.23 -12.65 -9.01
C ASN A 78 -30.64 -13.11 -7.60
N LYS A 79 -30.81 -12.19 -6.65
CA LYS A 79 -31.40 -12.53 -5.36
C LYS A 79 -32.78 -13.12 -5.63
N PRO A 80 -33.03 -14.41 -5.31
CA PRO A 80 -34.35 -14.96 -5.50
C PRO A 80 -35.31 -14.12 -4.66
N LEU A 81 -36.40 -13.68 -5.29
CA LEU A 81 -37.61 -13.21 -4.62
C LEU A 81 -38.21 -14.39 -3.86
N ILE A 82 -37.49 -14.95 -2.88
CA ILE A 82 -38.11 -15.75 -1.86
C ILE A 82 -38.91 -14.75 -1.04
N HIS A 83 -40.19 -14.74 -1.37
CA HIS A 83 -41.30 -14.20 -0.61
C HIS A 83 -40.92 -13.98 0.87
N GLN A 84 -40.99 -12.72 1.30
CA GLN A 84 -41.02 -12.36 2.72
C GLN A 84 -42.05 -13.24 3.43
N ASN A 85 -41.54 -14.19 4.23
CA ASN A 85 -42.21 -14.85 5.36
C ASN A 85 -41.18 -15.77 6.06
N GLN A 86 -40.02 -15.22 6.39
CA GLN A 86 -39.21 -15.78 7.46
C GLN A 86 -38.82 -14.63 8.37
N ASP A 87 -39.38 -14.70 9.57
CA ASP A 87 -39.16 -13.79 10.67
C ASP A 87 -37.66 -13.67 10.93
N THR A 88 -37.11 -12.49 10.65
CA THR A 88 -35.87 -12.07 11.26
C THR A 88 -36.15 -11.98 12.75
N TRP A 89 -35.81 -13.00 13.52
CA TRP A 89 -35.70 -12.91 14.97
C TRP A 89 -34.60 -11.91 15.30
N HIS A 90 -34.93 -10.62 15.24
CA HIS A 90 -34.17 -9.59 15.89
C HIS A 90 -34.33 -9.83 17.38
N PHE A 91 -33.38 -10.56 17.96
CA PHE A 91 -33.24 -10.67 19.40
C PHE A 91 -32.75 -9.31 19.91
N ASP A 92 -33.71 -8.42 20.16
CA ASP A 92 -33.43 -7.06 20.61
C ASP A 92 -33.02 -7.09 22.08
N HIS A 93 -31.70 -7.11 22.31
CA HIS A 93 -31.11 -7.13 23.65
C HIS A 93 -31.52 -5.93 24.51
N SER A 94 -32.06 -4.88 23.89
CA SER A 94 -32.57 -3.68 24.56
C SER A 94 -33.88 -3.94 25.32
N LEU A 95 -34.77 -4.78 24.79
CA LEU A 95 -36.07 -5.09 25.42
C LEU A 95 -35.91 -5.96 26.67
N LEU A 96 -34.95 -6.89 26.67
CA LEU A 96 -34.65 -7.76 27.82
C LEU A 96 -34.10 -6.99 29.03
N LEU A 97 -33.35 -5.92 28.79
CA LEU A 97 -32.85 -5.06 29.87
C LEU A 97 -33.94 -4.15 30.42
N ASN A 98 -34.93 -3.78 29.61
CA ASN A 98 -36.07 -2.99 30.08
C ASN A 98 -37.05 -3.82 30.94
N ASP A 99 -37.28 -5.09 30.61
CA ASP A 99 -38.17 -5.96 31.41
C ASP A 99 -37.60 -6.26 32.81
N LEU A 100 -36.28 -6.48 32.92
CA LEU A 100 -35.62 -6.64 34.23
C LEU A 100 -35.63 -5.34 35.04
N ASN A 101 -35.46 -4.19 34.39
CA ASN A 101 -35.46 -2.90 35.06
C ASN A 101 -36.88 -2.45 35.48
N GLN A 102 -37.92 -2.90 34.77
CA GLN A 102 -39.32 -2.65 35.14
C GLN A 102 -39.83 -3.57 36.26
N GLN A 103 -39.33 -4.81 36.38
CA GLN A 103 -39.71 -5.69 37.49
C GLN A 103 -39.10 -5.27 38.83
N GLN A 104 -38.02 -4.49 38.83
CA GLN A 104 -37.36 -4.06 40.06
C GLN A 104 -37.88 -2.74 40.63
N GLN A 105 -38.78 -2.05 39.91
CA GLN A 105 -39.36 -0.75 40.32
C GLN A 105 -40.80 -0.85 40.86
N SER A 106 -41.40 -2.05 40.93
CA SER A 106 -42.77 -2.23 41.43
C SER A 106 -42.90 -2.70 42.89
N GLU A 107 -41.80 -2.86 43.64
CA GLU A 107 -41.86 -3.25 45.07
C GLU A 107 -41.71 -2.08 46.08
N ASP A 108 -41.70 -0.81 45.63
CA ASP A 108 -41.51 0.35 46.53
C ASP A 108 -42.74 1.23 46.74
N TYR A 109 -43.96 0.71 46.54
CA TYR A 109 -45.18 1.44 46.88
C TYR A 109 -46.29 0.48 47.32
N ILE A 110 -46.37 0.16 48.62
CA ILE A 110 -47.54 0.53 49.46
C ILE A 110 -47.06 0.78 50.89
N THR A 111 -47.31 2.01 51.31
CA THR A 111 -46.98 2.64 52.57
C THR A 111 -48.23 2.63 53.47
N TRP A 112 -48.05 2.10 54.68
CA TRP A 112 -48.70 2.35 55.99
C TRP A 112 -50.24 2.27 56.19
N GLY A 113 -50.61 1.52 57.23
CA GLY A 113 -51.88 1.54 57.98
C GLY A 113 -51.77 0.72 59.25
#